data_AF-A0A7M1BAT8-F1
#
_entry.id   AF-A0A7M1BAT8-F1
#
_cell.length_a   1.000
_cell.length_b   1.000
_cell.length_c   1.000
_cell.angle_alpha   90.00
_cell.angle_beta   90.00
_cell.angle_gamma   90.00
#
_symmetry.space_group_name_H-M   'P 1'
#
loop_
_entity.id
_entity.type
_entity.pdbx_description
1 polymer ?
#
loop_
_entity_poly.entity_id
_entity_poly.type
_entity_poly.pdbx_seq_one_letter_code
_entity_poly.pdbx_strand_id
1 'polypeptide(L)'
;MKELVEVKTDNEYSLLELDEKAAARKKRYMKIRHNKCMHEYSLDIYEFVKGKRRCPKCKGVELRKHFAYTREAIMIKVEESTKKEYSFVDSEYINANTLHKYKHNTCGTVFKKKWNKFKSGQRCPNCFRRGMDSMTHRYLKDIFDHFTIEYELEKEYDECINPQTGKRLKFDFYIPSIDLLIEVDGEQHERASYGKEAFESSKYRDSIKDSYVAKNKKDLLRIPAKLWERLPEEIEPYISQVLKRSVSAAEIKEVKQSQIPDRINKDLKKYHNGEYILVDNFYTGVDRKHTFRHRVCGHTFNDTLYFVKSNKNPCPQCRKEEKIKESFEKRAKTLDEKSNGRYSLDPKDPELRNNKSYVKCNRCKHSWYTLVGNIYTNNGGCPNCKRIKFIDEWRERYKEVLVYIAENKRLSEPLRKWVGYNIKRYEEGKLEPYKVRLLKSNQCKLL
;
A
#
# COMPACT_ATOMS: atom_id res chain seq x y z
N MET A 1 40.62 56.52 7.29
CA MET A 1 39.37 55.71 7.30
C MET A 1 38.49 55.96 6.09
N LYS A 2 38.18 57.22 5.74
CA LYS A 2 37.37 57.54 4.56
C LYS A 2 37.89 56.90 3.26
N GLU A 3 39.19 57.03 2.98
CA GLU A 3 39.84 56.37 1.84
C GLU A 3 39.66 54.83 1.85
N LEU A 4 39.74 54.20 3.02
CA LEU A 4 39.58 52.75 3.16
C LEU A 4 38.14 52.29 2.88
N VAL A 5 37.16 53.09 3.28
CA VAL A 5 35.74 52.74 3.12
C VAL A 5 35.24 53.11 1.73
N GLU A 6 35.60 54.28 1.21
CA GLU A 6 35.09 54.80 -0.05
C GLU A 6 36.01 54.38 -1.21
N VAL A 7 37.27 54.80 -1.22
CA VAL A 7 38.18 54.57 -2.36
C VAL A 7 38.53 53.09 -2.52
N LYS A 8 38.93 52.39 -1.44
CA LYS A 8 39.31 50.97 -1.55
C LYS A 8 38.15 50.02 -1.82
N THR A 9 36.90 50.47 -1.67
CA THR A 9 35.73 49.70 -2.09
C THR A 9 35.15 50.20 -3.41
N ASP A 10 35.88 51.04 -4.15
CA ASP A 10 35.42 51.65 -5.40
C ASP A 10 34.05 52.34 -5.25
N ASN A 11 33.92 53.10 -4.16
CA ASN A 11 32.71 53.81 -3.73
C ASN A 11 31.48 52.90 -3.49
N GLU A 12 31.66 51.59 -3.28
CA GLU A 12 30.58 50.68 -2.87
C GLU A 12 29.96 51.12 -1.53
N TYR A 13 30.77 51.68 -0.62
CA TYR A 13 30.33 52.21 0.67
C TYR A 13 30.69 53.69 0.86
N SER A 14 29.87 54.40 1.64
CA SER A 14 30.16 55.75 2.14
C SER A 14 30.30 55.75 3.65
N LEU A 15 31.33 56.45 4.16
CA LEU A 15 31.51 56.66 5.59
C LEU A 15 30.61 57.80 6.07
N LEU A 16 29.71 57.52 7.02
CA LEU A 16 28.78 58.53 7.56
C LEU A 16 29.27 59.10 8.88
N GLU A 17 29.77 58.23 9.76
CA GLU A 17 30.23 58.61 11.09
C GLU A 17 31.36 57.69 11.55
N LEU A 18 32.34 58.25 12.24
CA LEU A 18 33.46 57.52 12.83
C LEU A 18 33.49 57.82 14.33
N ASP A 19 33.47 56.78 15.16
CA ASP A 19 33.64 56.96 16.60
C ASP A 19 35.13 57.12 16.94
N GLU A 20 35.56 58.36 17.09
CA GLU A 20 36.95 58.74 17.38
C GLU A 20 37.33 58.57 18.86
N LYS A 21 36.35 58.39 19.78
CA LYS A 21 36.58 58.43 21.24
C LYS A 21 36.81 57.05 21.88
N ALA A 22 36.88 55.99 21.09
CA ALA A 22 37.03 54.63 21.60
C ALA A 22 38.47 54.30 22.03
N ALA A 23 38.66 54.13 23.34
CA ALA A 23 39.91 53.68 23.97
C ALA A 23 40.44 52.37 23.34
N ALA A 24 41.77 52.22 23.27
CA ALA A 24 42.48 51.15 22.56
C ALA A 24 42.07 49.69 22.89
N ARG A 25 41.35 49.47 24.01
CA ARG A 25 40.88 48.15 24.47
C ARG A 25 39.40 47.85 24.17
N LYS A 26 38.66 48.74 23.50
CA LYS A 26 37.25 48.52 23.10
C LYS A 26 37.10 48.44 21.58
N LYS A 27 36.11 47.67 21.11
CA LYS A 27 35.71 47.61 19.68
C LYS A 27 35.39 49.02 19.18
N ARG A 28 35.93 49.38 18.02
CA ARG A 28 35.72 50.70 17.40
C ARG A 28 34.66 50.58 16.33
N TYR A 29 33.58 51.33 16.46
CA TYR A 29 32.49 51.28 15.50
C TYR A 29 32.57 52.44 14.50
N MET A 30 32.05 52.19 13.31
CA MET A 30 31.78 53.23 12.33
C MET A 30 30.37 53.03 11.78
N LYS A 31 29.70 54.14 11.43
CA LYS A 31 28.44 54.12 10.69
C LYS A 31 28.75 54.31 9.22
N ILE A 32 28.32 53.36 8.40
CA ILE A 32 28.52 53.40 6.94
C ILE A 32 27.20 53.19 6.21
N ARG A 33 27.15 53.64 4.96
CA ARG A 33 26.05 53.38 4.01
C ARG A 33 26.56 52.50 2.89
N HIS A 34 25.84 51.44 2.56
CA HIS A 34 26.06 50.69 1.32
C HIS A 34 25.33 51.41 0.18
N ASN A 35 26.06 52.00 -0.77
CA ASN A 35 25.50 52.91 -1.77
C ASN A 35 24.54 52.21 -2.74
N LYS A 36 24.75 50.92 -3.03
CA LYS A 36 23.86 50.13 -3.90
C LYS A 36 22.45 49.92 -3.32
N CYS A 37 22.31 49.76 -1.99
CA CYS A 37 21.01 49.44 -1.37
C CYS A 37 20.52 50.48 -0.36
N MET A 38 21.26 51.59 -0.25
CA MET A 38 21.05 52.74 0.63
C MET A 38 20.88 52.36 2.12
N HIS A 39 21.40 51.20 2.52
CA HIS A 39 21.28 50.76 3.91
C HIS A 39 22.41 51.33 4.75
N GLU A 40 22.03 52.08 5.78
CA GLU A 40 22.93 52.58 6.82
C GLU A 40 22.99 51.60 7.98
N TYR A 41 24.21 51.30 8.45
CA TYR A 41 24.41 50.41 9.58
C TYR A 41 25.74 50.69 10.26
N SER A 42 25.81 50.38 11.55
CA SER A 42 27.03 50.49 12.34
C SER A 42 27.69 49.13 12.50
N LEU A 43 29.00 49.09 12.39
CA LEU A 43 29.80 47.87 12.59
C LEU A 43 31.20 48.20 13.09
N ASP A 44 31.85 47.17 13.64
CA ASP A 44 33.24 47.27 14.05
C ASP A 44 34.17 47.47 12.83
N ILE A 45 35.11 48.41 12.96
CA ILE A 45 36.04 48.79 11.90
C ILE A 45 36.88 47.58 11.48
N TYR A 46 37.41 46.80 12.43
CA TYR A 46 38.26 45.65 12.13
C TYR A 46 37.49 44.56 11.38
N GLU A 47 36.23 44.30 11.74
CA GLU A 47 35.36 43.37 11.01
C GLU A 47 35.10 43.79 9.56
N PHE A 48 35.00 45.10 9.29
CA PHE A 48 34.91 45.62 7.92
C PHE A 48 36.24 45.47 7.17
N VAL A 49 37.36 45.89 7.77
CA VAL A 49 38.69 45.82 7.12
C VAL A 49 39.04 44.38 6.75
N LYS A 50 38.80 43.42 7.65
CA LYS A 50 39.08 42.00 7.42
C LYS A 50 38.10 41.30 6.47
N GLY A 51 37.11 42.00 5.92
CA GLY A 51 36.12 41.39 5.04
C GLY A 51 35.08 40.50 5.73
N LYS A 52 35.09 40.44 7.07
CA LYS A 52 34.20 39.54 7.83
C LYS A 52 32.75 40.01 7.82
N ARG A 53 32.54 41.33 7.79
CA ARG A 53 31.21 41.94 7.71
C ARG A 53 31.12 42.95 6.57
N ARG A 54 30.02 42.85 5.83
CA ARG A 54 29.58 43.71 4.71
C ARG A 54 28.09 43.99 4.90
N CYS A 55 27.43 44.61 3.92
CA CYS A 55 26.03 45.01 4.04
C CYS A 55 25.11 43.85 4.49
N PRO A 56 24.54 43.89 5.71
CA PRO A 56 23.71 42.81 6.23
C PRO A 56 22.39 42.67 5.47
N LYS A 57 21.85 43.78 4.94
CA LYS A 57 20.65 43.79 4.09
C LYS A 57 20.88 43.02 2.79
N CYS A 58 21.99 43.26 2.09
CA CYS A 58 22.32 42.56 0.85
C CYS A 58 22.64 41.08 1.09
N LYS A 59 23.46 40.78 2.10
CA LYS A 59 23.71 39.39 2.51
C LYS A 59 22.41 38.65 2.86
N GLY A 60 21.49 39.32 3.56
CA GLY A 60 20.17 38.76 3.86
C GLY A 60 19.31 38.49 2.63
N VAL A 61 19.38 39.34 1.58
CA VAL A 61 18.68 39.11 0.31
C VAL A 61 19.27 37.90 -0.43
N GLU A 62 20.59 37.79 -0.50
CA GLU A 62 21.26 36.66 -1.15
C GLU A 62 21.00 35.34 -0.44
N LEU A 63 21.09 35.32 0.90
CA LEU A 63 20.73 34.14 1.70
C LEU A 63 19.26 33.75 1.49
N ARG A 64 18.33 34.71 1.44
CA ARG A 64 16.92 34.42 1.15
C ARG A 64 16.70 33.84 -0.24
N LYS A 65 17.43 34.32 -1.25
CA LYS A 65 17.40 33.74 -2.60
C LYS A 65 18.00 32.33 -2.63
N HIS A 66 19.12 32.12 -1.94
CA HIS A 66 19.82 30.85 -1.86
C HIS A 66 18.99 29.76 -1.15
N PHE A 67 18.23 30.12 -0.11
CA PHE A 67 17.34 29.19 0.60
C PHE A 67 15.89 29.20 0.08
N ALA A 68 15.58 29.96 -0.95
CA ALA A 68 14.25 29.94 -1.55
C ALA A 68 14.03 28.58 -2.22
N TYR A 69 12.90 27.94 -1.90
CA TYR A 69 12.49 26.75 -2.64
C TYR A 69 12.18 27.15 -4.07
N THR A 70 12.71 26.41 -5.04
CA THR A 70 12.19 26.45 -6.41
C THR A 70 10.79 25.82 -6.44
N ARG A 71 10.06 26.02 -7.53
CA ARG A 71 8.77 25.36 -7.74
C ARG A 71 8.91 23.84 -7.73
N GLU A 72 9.94 23.32 -8.36
CA GLU A 72 10.21 21.89 -8.44
C GLU A 72 10.46 21.32 -7.04
N ALA A 73 11.25 22.05 -6.24
CA ALA A 73 11.50 21.68 -4.85
C ALA A 73 10.23 21.71 -3.99
N ILE A 74 9.32 22.68 -4.19
CA ILE A 74 8.06 22.71 -3.44
C ILE A 74 7.10 21.60 -3.89
N MET A 75 7.06 21.27 -5.18
CA MET A 75 6.25 20.16 -5.70
C MET A 75 6.66 18.84 -5.06
N ILE A 76 7.97 18.54 -5.06
CA ILE A 76 8.53 17.33 -4.44
C ILE A 76 8.19 17.31 -2.94
N LYS A 77 8.39 18.41 -2.22
CA LYS A 77 8.08 18.49 -0.78
C LYS A 77 6.60 18.30 -0.47
N VAL A 78 5.70 18.86 -1.28
CA VAL A 78 4.25 18.65 -1.13
C VAL A 78 3.93 17.17 -1.33
N GLU A 79 4.43 16.56 -2.40
CA GLU A 79 4.19 15.16 -2.69
C GLU A 79 4.77 14.23 -1.62
N GLU A 80 6.00 14.43 -1.17
CA GLU A 80 6.63 13.60 -0.14
C GLU A 80 5.92 13.76 1.21
N SER A 81 5.72 15.00 1.67
CA SER A 81 5.10 15.27 2.98
C SER A 81 3.63 14.85 3.07
N THR A 82 2.96 14.70 1.93
CA THR A 82 1.56 14.26 1.86
C THR A 82 1.39 12.89 1.24
N LYS A 83 2.48 12.15 0.98
CA LYS A 83 2.42 10.84 0.30
C LYS A 83 1.60 10.90 -1.00
N LYS A 84 1.81 11.94 -1.81
CA LYS A 84 1.14 12.25 -3.09
C LYS A 84 -0.37 12.53 -2.98
N GLU A 85 -0.89 12.77 -1.79
CA GLU A 85 -2.29 13.12 -1.59
C GLU A 85 -2.61 14.53 -2.13
N TYR A 86 -1.61 15.41 -2.20
CA TYR A 86 -1.76 16.76 -2.73
C TYR A 86 -0.76 17.06 -3.83
N SER A 87 -1.14 18.00 -4.70
CA SER A 87 -0.27 18.55 -5.74
C SER A 87 -0.23 20.08 -5.63
N PHE A 88 0.95 20.67 -5.80
CA PHE A 88 1.13 22.11 -5.95
C PHE A 88 0.74 22.53 -7.37
N VAL A 89 -0.10 23.56 -7.51
CA VAL A 89 -0.75 23.91 -8.79
C VAL A 89 -0.20 25.19 -9.41
N ASP A 90 0.31 26.13 -8.60
CA ASP A 90 0.76 27.41 -9.15
C ASP A 90 1.95 27.25 -10.10
N SER A 91 2.06 28.18 -11.04
CA SER A 91 3.16 28.27 -12.00
C SER A 91 4.49 28.65 -11.35
N GLU A 92 4.45 29.29 -10.17
CA GLU A 92 5.63 29.73 -9.44
C GLU A 92 5.43 29.60 -7.93
N TYR A 93 6.53 29.38 -7.21
CA TYR A 93 6.57 29.46 -5.75
C TYR A 93 7.26 30.76 -5.33
N ILE A 94 6.58 31.59 -4.54
CA ILE A 94 7.07 32.91 -4.14
C ILE A 94 7.77 32.81 -2.79
N ASN A 95 7.02 32.45 -1.74
CA ASN A 95 7.58 32.22 -0.40
C ASN A 95 6.55 31.51 0.50
N ALA A 96 6.98 31.15 1.72
CA ALA A 96 6.18 30.33 2.62
C ALA A 96 4.91 31.02 3.16
N ASN A 97 4.86 32.36 3.10
CA ASN A 97 3.80 33.21 3.63
C ASN A 97 2.83 33.69 2.55
N THR A 98 3.13 33.46 1.27
CA THR A 98 2.24 33.71 0.15
C THR A 98 1.18 32.60 0.06
N LEU A 99 -0.04 32.97 -0.34
CA LEU A 99 -1.09 32.00 -0.64
C LEU A 99 -0.79 31.31 -1.96
N HIS A 100 -0.69 29.99 -1.91
CA HIS A 100 -0.47 29.12 -3.06
C HIS A 100 -1.64 28.19 -3.32
N LYS A 101 -1.89 27.82 -4.57
CA LYS A 101 -2.90 26.83 -4.95
C LYS A 101 -2.36 25.41 -4.77
N TYR A 102 -3.13 24.61 -4.05
CA TYR A 102 -2.94 23.17 -3.91
C TYR A 102 -4.18 22.46 -4.42
N LYS A 103 -3.98 21.30 -5.03
CA LYS A 103 -5.04 20.37 -5.39
C LYS A 103 -5.00 19.21 -4.40
N HIS A 104 -6.14 18.90 -3.79
CA HIS A 104 -6.31 17.61 -3.14
C HIS A 104 -6.62 16.58 -4.20
N ASN A 105 -5.76 15.59 -4.39
CA ASN A 105 -5.88 14.65 -5.51
C ASN A 105 -7.12 13.78 -5.37
N THR A 106 -7.46 13.34 -4.16
CA THR A 106 -8.63 12.49 -3.88
C THR A 106 -9.96 13.20 -4.12
N CYS A 107 -10.16 14.40 -3.55
CA CYS A 107 -11.44 15.12 -3.74
C CYS A 107 -11.44 16.08 -4.93
N GLY A 108 -10.33 16.21 -5.66
CA GLY A 108 -10.18 17.10 -6.81
C GLY A 108 -10.20 18.61 -6.50
N THR A 109 -10.47 19.01 -5.26
CA THR A 109 -10.63 20.43 -4.90
C THR A 109 -9.30 21.16 -5.00
N VAL A 110 -9.30 22.27 -5.73
CA VAL A 110 -8.20 23.24 -5.75
C VAL A 110 -8.50 24.35 -4.74
N PHE A 111 -7.57 24.62 -3.84
CA PHE A 111 -7.74 25.63 -2.79
C PHE A 111 -6.45 26.39 -2.53
N LYS A 112 -6.57 27.61 -2.00
CA LYS A 112 -5.43 28.47 -1.66
C LYS A 112 -5.03 28.27 -0.20
N LYS A 113 -3.73 28.13 0.07
CA LYS A 113 -3.18 28.04 1.43
C LYS A 113 -1.75 28.59 1.47
N LYS A 114 -1.29 29.09 2.63
CA LYS A 114 0.14 29.40 2.81
C LYS A 114 0.92 28.11 2.99
N TRP A 115 2.12 28.00 2.42
CA TRP A 115 2.96 26.79 2.58
C TRP A 115 3.25 26.51 4.05
N ASN A 116 3.51 27.52 4.87
CA ASN A 116 3.75 27.31 6.30
C ASN A 116 2.54 26.68 7.03
N LYS A 117 1.31 27.02 6.67
CA LYS A 117 0.09 26.42 7.22
C LYS A 117 -0.18 25.04 6.63
N PHE A 118 0.08 24.89 5.33
CA PHE A 118 -0.01 23.61 4.64
C PHE A 118 0.97 22.60 5.27
N LYS A 119 2.27 22.88 5.33
CA LYS A 119 3.24 21.95 5.93
C LYS A 119 2.92 21.60 7.39
N SER A 120 2.33 22.51 8.16
CA SER A 120 1.91 22.30 9.56
C SER A 120 0.61 21.50 9.73
N GLY A 121 0.10 20.85 8.67
CA GLY A 121 -1.03 19.92 8.78
C GLY A 121 -2.40 20.48 8.38
N GLN A 122 -2.52 21.76 8.03
CA GLN A 122 -3.78 22.27 7.48
C GLN A 122 -3.97 21.80 6.04
N ARG A 123 -5.09 21.15 5.76
CA ARG A 123 -5.34 20.41 4.51
C ARG A 123 -6.56 20.98 3.77
N CYS A 124 -7.09 20.20 2.82
CA CYS A 124 -8.20 20.60 1.97
C CYS A 124 -9.39 21.11 2.80
N PRO A 125 -9.84 22.37 2.63
CA PRO A 125 -10.95 22.93 3.38
C PRO A 125 -12.29 22.31 2.98
N ASN A 126 -12.41 21.75 1.77
CA ASN A 126 -13.61 21.03 1.35
C ASN A 126 -13.70 19.68 2.06
N CYS A 127 -12.60 18.90 2.11
CA CYS A 127 -12.56 17.68 2.92
C CYS A 127 -12.62 17.95 4.42
N PHE A 128 -12.08 19.08 4.88
CA PHE A 128 -12.21 19.48 6.29
C PHE A 128 -13.67 19.80 6.63
N ARG A 129 -14.36 20.61 5.82
CA ARG A 129 -15.80 20.89 6.00
C ARG A 129 -16.65 19.62 5.88
N ARG A 130 -16.43 18.82 4.83
CA ARG A 130 -17.08 17.50 4.68
C ARG A 130 -16.69 16.53 5.80
N GLY A 131 -15.53 16.71 6.42
CA GLY A 131 -15.00 15.93 7.53
C GLY A 131 -15.37 16.48 8.92
N MET A 132 -16.08 17.61 8.99
CA MET A 132 -16.80 18.01 10.21
C MET A 132 -17.99 17.09 10.41
N ASP A 133 -18.69 16.72 9.32
CA ASP A 133 -19.67 15.65 9.35
C ASP A 133 -18.95 14.34 9.68
N SER A 134 -19.50 13.57 10.62
CA SER A 134 -19.00 12.24 10.91
C SER A 134 -19.16 11.32 9.69
N MET A 135 -18.45 10.19 9.68
CA MET A 135 -18.69 9.17 8.65
C MET A 135 -20.15 8.73 8.64
N THR A 136 -20.74 8.56 9.82
CA THR A 136 -22.16 8.25 10.01
C THR A 136 -23.06 9.29 9.35
N HIS A 137 -22.85 10.58 9.60
CA HIS A 137 -23.68 11.65 9.05
C HIS A 137 -23.64 11.70 7.52
N ARG A 138 -22.45 11.53 6.92
CA ARG A 138 -22.34 11.45 5.45
C ARG A 138 -23.04 10.23 4.89
N TYR A 139 -22.89 9.08 5.56
CA TYR A 139 -23.46 7.84 5.08
C TYR A 139 -24.99 7.84 5.17
N LEU A 140 -25.57 8.44 6.21
CA LEU A 140 -27.02 8.70 6.29
C LEU A 140 -27.53 9.46 5.06
N LYS A 141 -26.87 10.56 4.68
CA LYS A 141 -27.23 11.32 3.46
C LYS A 141 -27.19 10.44 2.21
N ASP A 142 -26.11 9.69 2.02
CA ASP A 142 -25.95 8.82 0.86
C ASP A 142 -27.06 7.74 0.81
N ILE A 143 -27.44 7.17 1.95
CA ILE A 143 -28.55 6.21 2.07
C ILE A 143 -29.88 6.87 1.71
N PHE A 144 -30.20 8.02 2.31
CA PHE A 144 -31.47 8.70 2.05
C PHE A 144 -31.58 9.14 0.59
N ASP A 145 -30.53 9.72 0.03
CA ASP A 145 -30.48 10.12 -1.38
C ASP A 145 -30.62 8.90 -2.30
N HIS A 146 -29.95 7.78 -2.00
CA HIS A 146 -30.02 6.56 -2.82
C HIS A 146 -31.41 5.95 -2.86
N PHE A 147 -32.08 5.88 -1.71
CA PHE A 147 -33.45 5.37 -1.61
C PHE A 147 -34.52 6.42 -1.92
N THR A 148 -34.12 7.64 -2.29
CA THR A 148 -35.03 8.76 -2.58
C THR A 148 -35.96 9.05 -1.39
N ILE A 149 -35.42 9.02 -0.18
CA ILE A 149 -36.11 9.35 1.05
C ILE A 149 -36.05 10.86 1.24
N GLU A 150 -37.21 11.48 1.48
CA GLU A 150 -37.26 12.89 1.84
C GLU A 150 -36.77 13.10 3.28
N TYR A 151 -35.87 14.05 3.48
CA TYR A 151 -35.38 14.44 4.80
C TYR A 151 -35.05 15.93 4.87
N GLU A 152 -35.11 16.48 6.07
CA GLU A 152 -34.67 17.83 6.39
C GLU A 152 -33.40 17.78 7.25
N LEU A 153 -32.45 18.69 7.00
CA LEU A 153 -31.23 18.84 7.80
C LEU A 153 -31.39 19.94 8.83
N GLU A 154 -30.71 19.81 9.97
CA GLU A 154 -30.67 20.83 11.03
C GLU A 154 -32.09 21.32 11.44
N LYS A 155 -33.04 20.39 11.61
CA LYS A 155 -34.43 20.71 11.94
C LYS A 155 -34.52 21.45 13.27
N GLU A 156 -35.06 22.65 13.24
CA GLU A 156 -35.32 23.48 14.42
C GLU A 156 -36.81 23.51 14.75
N TYR A 157 -37.10 23.65 16.04
CA TYR A 157 -38.47 23.88 16.53
C TYR A 157 -38.50 25.10 17.44
N ASP A 158 -39.55 25.92 17.30
CA ASP A 158 -39.73 27.16 18.06
C ASP A 158 -39.75 26.92 19.57
N GLU A 159 -40.25 25.76 20.03
CA GLU A 159 -40.32 25.42 21.45
C GLU A 159 -39.05 24.71 21.98
N CYS A 160 -38.13 24.28 21.12
CA CYS A 160 -36.91 23.59 21.54
C CYS A 160 -35.77 24.61 21.71
N ILE A 161 -35.82 25.40 22.78
CA ILE A 161 -34.90 26.49 23.05
C ILE A 161 -34.01 26.15 24.26
N ASN A 162 -32.72 26.45 24.16
CA ASN A 162 -31.84 26.47 25.31
C ASN A 162 -32.11 27.71 26.17
N PRO A 163 -32.66 27.57 27.39
CA PRO A 163 -33.10 28.71 28.18
C PRO A 163 -31.94 29.55 28.72
N GLN A 164 -30.72 29.01 28.79
CA GLN A 164 -29.54 29.77 29.23
C GLN A 164 -29.01 30.70 28.13
N THR A 165 -29.25 30.37 26.86
CA THR A 165 -28.66 31.10 25.72
C THR A 165 -29.69 31.73 24.80
N GLY A 166 -30.98 31.38 24.94
CA GLY A 166 -32.06 31.78 24.03
C GLY A 166 -31.96 31.16 22.63
N LYS A 167 -30.99 30.26 22.39
CA LYS A 167 -30.78 29.65 21.07
C LYS A 167 -31.67 28.43 20.87
N ARG A 168 -32.26 28.32 19.68
CA ARG A 168 -32.96 27.12 19.23
C ARG A 168 -31.97 25.98 19.06
N LEU A 169 -32.36 24.80 19.52
CA LEU A 169 -31.61 23.58 19.33
C LEU A 169 -32.07 22.91 18.04
N LYS A 170 -31.09 22.37 17.30
CA LYS A 170 -31.32 21.73 16.00
C LYS A 170 -31.12 20.23 16.11
N PHE A 171 -31.89 19.48 15.34
CA PHE A 171 -31.73 18.05 15.13
C PHE A 171 -31.03 17.78 13.79
N ASP A 172 -30.09 16.83 13.75
CA ASP A 172 -29.25 16.62 12.57
C ASP A 172 -30.06 16.23 11.33
N PHE A 173 -31.01 15.31 11.48
CA PHE A 173 -31.96 14.93 10.42
C PHE A 173 -33.38 14.83 10.94
N TYR A 174 -34.33 15.07 10.04
CA TYR A 174 -35.75 14.80 10.25
C TYR A 174 -36.32 14.10 9.02
N ILE A 175 -37.03 12.98 9.22
CA ILE A 175 -37.71 12.23 8.15
C ILE A 175 -39.23 12.44 8.31
N PRO A 176 -39.85 13.33 7.50
CA PRO A 176 -41.24 13.71 7.68
C PRO A 176 -42.24 12.54 7.58
N SER A 177 -41.97 11.58 6.68
CA SER A 177 -42.91 10.50 6.37
C SER A 177 -43.18 9.53 7.54
N ILE A 178 -42.27 9.48 8.52
CA ILE A 178 -42.39 8.64 9.71
C ILE A 178 -42.23 9.45 11.01
N ASP A 179 -42.26 10.79 10.91
CA ASP A 179 -42.03 11.73 12.01
C ASP A 179 -40.80 11.42 12.89
N LEU A 180 -39.70 10.97 12.27
CA LEU A 180 -38.49 10.55 12.96
C LEU A 180 -37.45 11.66 13.00
N LEU A 181 -36.94 11.98 14.18
CA LEU A 181 -35.73 12.80 14.37
C LEU A 181 -34.50 11.89 14.51
N ILE A 182 -33.36 12.30 13.94
CA ILE A 182 -32.10 11.58 14.08
C ILE A 182 -31.00 12.54 14.53
N GLU A 183 -30.22 12.11 15.52
CA GLU A 183 -29.03 12.81 16.03
C GLU A 183 -27.80 11.95 15.83
N VAL A 184 -26.71 12.57 15.37
CA VAL A 184 -25.42 11.91 15.19
C VAL A 184 -24.47 12.37 16.31
N ASP A 185 -24.59 11.73 17.46
CA ASP A 185 -23.89 12.13 18.68
C ASP A 185 -22.38 11.91 18.57
N GLY A 186 -21.61 12.98 18.84
CA GLY A 186 -20.15 12.94 18.81
C GLY A 186 -19.54 12.16 19.98
N GLU A 187 -18.26 11.81 19.87
CA GLU A 187 -17.53 11.09 20.94
C GLU A 187 -17.36 11.90 22.25
N GLN A 188 -17.70 13.20 22.21
CA GLN A 188 -17.65 14.09 23.36
C GLN A 188 -18.75 13.82 24.39
N HIS A 189 -19.67 12.89 24.17
CA HIS A 189 -20.67 12.48 25.17
C HIS A 189 -20.11 11.45 26.19
N GLU A 190 -18.90 10.91 25.98
CA GLU A 190 -18.30 9.90 26.88
C GLU A 190 -17.04 10.36 27.65
N ARG A 191 -16.24 11.32 27.14
CA ARG A 191 -15.05 11.86 27.87
C ARG A 191 -14.80 13.34 27.63
N ALA A 192 -14.56 14.09 28.72
CA ALA A 192 -14.24 15.51 28.76
C ALA A 192 -12.88 15.84 28.10
N SER A 193 -12.83 15.87 26.77
CA SER A 193 -11.59 16.11 26.02
C SER A 193 -11.24 17.61 25.88
N TYR A 194 -12.20 18.52 26.11
CA TYR A 194 -12.02 19.98 26.01
C TYR A 194 -12.34 20.73 27.32
N GLY A 195 -12.39 20.00 28.45
CA GLY A 195 -12.77 20.54 29.76
C GLY A 195 -14.17 20.13 30.18
N LYS A 196 -14.41 20.14 31.51
CA LYS A 196 -15.65 19.68 32.14
C LYS A 196 -16.87 20.50 31.71
N GLU A 197 -16.68 21.78 31.43
CA GLU A 197 -17.77 22.71 31.07
C GLU A 197 -18.42 22.41 29.70
N ALA A 198 -17.62 22.09 28.68
CA ALA A 198 -18.15 21.75 27.35
C ALA A 198 -18.97 20.44 27.38
N PHE A 199 -18.55 19.50 28.23
CA PHE A 199 -19.23 18.23 28.44
C PHE A 199 -20.60 18.42 29.12
N GLU A 200 -20.64 19.17 30.22
CA GLU A 200 -21.90 19.48 30.93
C GLU A 200 -22.85 20.31 30.06
N SER A 201 -22.34 21.25 29.27
CA SER A 201 -23.13 22.00 28.30
C SER A 201 -23.75 21.10 27.21
N SER A 202 -23.03 20.06 26.77
CA SER A 202 -23.57 19.09 25.81
C SER A 202 -24.70 18.27 26.43
N LYS A 203 -24.48 17.70 27.62
CA LYS A 203 -25.52 16.95 28.38
C LYS A 203 -26.77 17.79 28.65
N TYR A 204 -26.58 19.06 28.97
CA TYR A 204 -27.70 19.97 29.20
C TYR A 204 -28.51 20.24 27.92
N ARG A 205 -27.84 20.37 26.76
CA ARG A 205 -28.56 20.51 25.48
C ARG A 205 -29.29 19.22 25.11
N ASP A 206 -28.70 18.06 25.37
CA ASP A 206 -29.37 16.78 25.17
C ASP A 206 -30.62 16.65 26.00
N SER A 207 -30.57 16.99 27.30
CA SER A 207 -31.74 16.86 28.17
C SER A 207 -32.91 17.75 27.73
N ILE A 208 -32.63 18.90 27.13
CA ILE A 208 -33.65 19.77 26.54
C ILE A 208 -34.26 19.13 25.29
N LYS A 209 -33.42 18.56 24.41
CA LYS A 209 -33.90 17.82 23.23
C LYS A 209 -34.77 16.63 23.65
N ASP A 210 -34.32 15.85 24.62
CA ASP A 210 -35.05 14.68 25.13
C ASP A 210 -36.41 15.10 25.74
N SER A 211 -36.42 16.18 26.53
CA SER A 211 -37.65 16.74 27.10
C SER A 211 -38.62 17.22 26.02
N TYR A 212 -38.10 17.88 24.98
CA TYR A 212 -38.91 18.32 23.84
C TYR A 212 -39.53 17.13 23.09
N VAL A 213 -38.73 16.10 22.80
CA VAL A 213 -39.17 14.89 22.10
C VAL A 213 -40.26 14.16 22.91
N ALA A 214 -40.04 13.97 24.22
CA ALA A 214 -41.01 13.33 25.11
C ALA A 214 -42.32 14.12 25.22
N LYS A 215 -42.25 15.45 25.39
CA LYS A 215 -43.43 16.33 25.45
C LYS A 215 -44.26 16.27 24.16
N ASN A 216 -43.61 16.23 23.01
CA ASN A 216 -44.25 16.28 21.70
C ASN A 216 -44.54 14.90 21.09
N LYS A 217 -44.27 13.81 21.83
CA LYS A 217 -44.49 12.42 21.40
C LYS A 217 -43.84 12.11 20.03
N LYS A 218 -42.61 12.59 19.83
CA LYS A 218 -41.82 12.32 18.62
C LYS A 218 -40.91 11.11 18.83
N ASP A 219 -40.53 10.45 17.74
CA ASP A 219 -39.49 9.43 17.75
C ASP A 219 -38.12 10.07 17.53
N LEU A 220 -37.13 9.67 18.34
CA LEU A 220 -35.75 10.14 18.24
C LEU A 220 -34.78 8.95 18.19
N LEU A 221 -34.02 8.85 17.10
CA LEU A 221 -32.92 7.90 16.94
C LEU A 221 -31.57 8.62 17.17
N ARG A 222 -30.82 8.19 18.19
CA ARG A 222 -29.46 8.67 18.45
C ARG A 222 -28.44 7.68 17.93
N ILE A 223 -27.55 8.11 17.05
CA ILE A 223 -26.53 7.27 16.42
C ILE A 223 -25.13 7.82 16.73
N PRO A 224 -24.24 7.05 17.36
CA PRO A 224 -22.87 7.51 17.57
C PRO A 224 -22.13 7.82 16.26
N ALA A 225 -21.39 8.93 16.24
CA ALA A 225 -20.60 9.40 15.10
C ALA A 225 -19.55 8.40 14.58
N LYS A 226 -19.19 7.40 15.40
CA LYS A 226 -18.25 6.32 15.06
C LYS A 226 -18.91 5.04 14.58
N LEU A 227 -20.25 4.92 14.65
CA LEU A 227 -21.00 3.71 14.33
C LEU A 227 -21.25 3.54 12.81
N TRP A 228 -20.42 4.12 11.95
CA TRP A 228 -20.65 4.08 10.50
C TRP A 228 -20.63 2.66 9.91
N GLU A 229 -19.86 1.73 10.50
CA GLU A 229 -19.76 0.34 10.03
C GLU A 229 -21.03 -0.47 10.31
N ARG A 230 -21.74 -0.15 11.40
CA ARG A 230 -22.99 -0.80 11.82
C ARG A 230 -24.24 0.03 11.52
N LEU A 231 -24.06 1.19 10.90
CA LEU A 231 -25.16 2.05 10.51
C LEU A 231 -26.22 1.31 9.67
N PRO A 232 -25.87 0.42 8.71
CA PRO A 232 -26.86 -0.32 7.95
C PRO A 232 -27.83 -1.09 8.83
N GLU A 233 -27.33 -1.77 9.85
CA GLU A 233 -28.12 -2.57 10.79
C GLU A 233 -29.03 -1.69 11.68
N GLU A 234 -28.55 -0.51 12.09
CA GLU A 234 -29.32 0.41 12.94
C GLU A 234 -30.44 1.13 12.18
N ILE A 235 -30.18 1.53 10.92
CA ILE A 235 -31.13 2.32 10.13
C ILE A 235 -32.12 1.45 9.32
N GLU A 236 -31.81 0.17 9.11
CA GLU A 236 -32.62 -0.78 8.34
C GLU A 236 -34.12 -0.74 8.68
N PRO A 237 -34.55 -0.77 9.96
CA PRO A 237 -35.97 -0.80 10.30
C PRO A 237 -36.70 0.46 9.83
N TYR A 238 -36.06 1.62 9.96
CA TYR A 238 -36.62 2.91 9.58
C TYR A 238 -36.68 3.08 8.06
N ILE A 239 -35.64 2.65 7.34
CA ILE A 239 -35.65 2.66 5.87
C ILE A 239 -36.78 1.77 5.34
N SER A 240 -36.92 0.56 5.90
CA SER A 240 -37.99 -0.36 5.53
C SER A 240 -39.39 0.23 5.80
N GLN A 241 -39.55 0.93 6.93
CA GLN A 241 -40.79 1.62 7.29
C GLN A 241 -41.14 2.74 6.30
N VAL A 242 -40.18 3.61 5.97
CA VAL A 242 -40.37 4.72 5.02
C VAL A 242 -40.76 4.20 3.64
N LEU A 243 -40.05 3.19 3.15
CA LEU A 243 -40.27 2.64 1.81
C LEU A 243 -41.45 1.66 1.73
N LYS A 244 -42.05 1.27 2.87
CA LYS A 244 -43.14 0.29 2.97
C LYS A 244 -42.79 -1.05 2.28
N ARG A 245 -41.52 -1.42 2.29
CA ARG A 245 -40.99 -2.70 1.79
C ARG A 245 -39.84 -3.17 2.67
N SER A 246 -39.58 -4.47 2.68
CA SER A 246 -38.37 -4.99 3.33
C SER A 246 -37.13 -4.54 2.55
N VAL A 247 -36.20 -3.91 3.26
CA VAL A 247 -34.83 -3.60 2.84
C VAL A 247 -33.92 -4.29 3.84
N SER A 248 -32.88 -4.97 3.37
CA SER A 248 -31.91 -5.61 4.28
C SER A 248 -30.71 -4.69 4.57
N ALA A 249 -30.07 -4.85 5.72
CA ALA A 249 -28.79 -4.18 6.01
C ALA A 249 -27.72 -4.44 4.93
N ALA A 250 -27.74 -5.61 4.28
CA ALA A 250 -26.84 -5.91 3.17
C ALA A 250 -27.10 -5.02 1.94
N GLU A 251 -28.37 -4.75 1.61
CA GLU A 251 -28.75 -3.83 0.52
C GLU A 251 -28.29 -2.40 0.84
N ILE A 252 -28.49 -1.96 2.08
CA ILE A 252 -28.03 -0.63 2.54
C ILE A 252 -26.50 -0.53 2.48
N LYS A 253 -25.78 -1.59 2.84
CA LYS A 253 -24.31 -1.65 2.80
C LYS A 253 -23.70 -1.51 1.40
N GLU A 254 -24.47 -1.80 0.37
CA GLU A 254 -24.07 -1.60 -1.04
C GLU A 254 -24.17 -0.13 -1.49
N VAL A 255 -24.80 0.74 -0.69
CA VAL A 255 -24.84 2.19 -0.98
C VAL A 255 -23.44 2.77 -0.87
N LYS A 256 -22.91 3.21 -2.01
CA LYS A 256 -21.60 3.86 -2.08
C LYS A 256 -21.61 5.22 -1.42
N GLN A 257 -20.54 5.54 -0.69
CA GLN A 257 -20.33 6.90 -0.21
C GLN A 257 -20.20 7.88 -1.40
N SER A 258 -21.05 8.90 -1.51
CA SER A 258 -21.18 9.64 -2.77
C SER A 258 -19.86 10.25 -3.25
N GLN A 259 -19.51 9.87 -4.48
CA GLN A 259 -18.37 10.29 -5.31
C GLN A 259 -16.96 9.89 -4.89
N ILE A 260 -16.69 9.46 -3.65
CA ILE A 260 -15.30 9.19 -3.23
C ILE A 260 -14.76 7.89 -3.85
N PRO A 261 -15.44 6.73 -3.77
CA PRO A 261 -14.98 5.50 -4.40
C PRO A 261 -14.86 5.63 -5.92
N ASP A 262 -15.82 6.30 -6.57
CA ASP A 262 -15.78 6.49 -8.03
C ASP A 262 -14.63 7.41 -8.46
N ARG A 263 -14.32 8.45 -7.69
CA ARG A 263 -13.12 9.29 -7.94
C ARG A 263 -11.82 8.51 -7.74
N ILE A 264 -11.75 7.64 -6.73
CA ILE A 264 -10.59 6.77 -6.52
C ILE A 264 -10.44 5.80 -7.70
N ASN A 265 -11.52 5.20 -8.16
CA ASN A 265 -11.50 4.32 -9.33
C ASN A 265 -11.10 5.08 -10.61
N LYS A 266 -11.53 6.34 -10.78
CA LYS A 266 -11.08 7.21 -11.87
C LYS A 266 -9.59 7.54 -11.77
N ASP A 267 -9.09 7.79 -10.57
CA ASP A 267 -7.67 7.99 -10.30
C ASP A 267 -6.85 6.72 -10.60
N LEU A 268 -7.28 5.56 -10.10
CA LEU A 268 -6.62 4.27 -10.38
C LEU A 268 -6.60 3.97 -11.88
N LYS A 269 -7.67 4.34 -12.61
CA LYS A 269 -7.69 4.27 -14.07
C LYS A 269 -6.57 5.08 -14.72
N LYS A 270 -6.24 6.26 -14.16
CA LYS A 270 -5.14 7.10 -14.65
C LYS A 270 -3.76 6.51 -14.37
N TYR A 271 -3.54 5.90 -13.21
CA TYR A 271 -2.22 5.41 -12.79
C TYR A 271 -1.90 4.00 -13.31
N HIS A 272 -2.91 3.15 -13.47
CA HIS A 272 -2.72 1.73 -13.82
C HIS A 272 -3.63 1.28 -14.95
N ASN A 273 -4.07 2.20 -15.82
CA ASN A 273 -4.97 1.90 -16.95
C ASN A 273 -6.24 1.11 -16.57
N GLY A 274 -6.66 1.20 -15.30
CA GLY A 274 -7.83 0.51 -14.77
C GLY A 274 -7.60 -0.93 -14.32
N GLU A 275 -6.34 -1.38 -14.22
CA GLU A 275 -5.99 -2.72 -13.70
C GLU A 275 -6.44 -2.91 -12.25
N TYR A 276 -6.48 -1.85 -11.45
CA TYR A 276 -6.92 -1.89 -10.06
C TYR A 276 -8.24 -1.14 -9.87
N ILE A 277 -9.11 -1.71 -9.05
CA ILE A 277 -10.33 -1.05 -8.56
C ILE A 277 -10.43 -1.16 -7.05
N LEU A 278 -10.92 -0.09 -6.42
CA LEU A 278 -11.40 -0.11 -5.05
C LEU A 278 -12.74 -0.86 -5.04
N VAL A 279 -12.81 -1.91 -4.21
CA VAL A 279 -14.01 -2.73 -3.99
C VAL A 279 -14.83 -2.16 -2.84
N ASP A 280 -14.17 -1.58 -1.83
CA ASP A 280 -14.89 -1.03 -0.68
C ASP A 280 -15.86 0.10 -1.09
N ASN A 281 -17.07 0.03 -0.56
CA ASN A 281 -18.09 1.05 -0.70
C ASN A 281 -17.73 2.34 0.07
N PHE A 282 -16.77 2.25 0.99
CA PHE A 282 -16.33 3.34 1.87
C PHE A 282 -14.84 3.59 1.74
N TYR A 283 -14.46 4.87 1.72
CA TYR A 283 -13.07 5.26 1.75
C TYR A 283 -12.72 6.06 3.02
N THR A 284 -12.04 5.39 3.95
CA THR A 284 -11.61 5.92 5.24
C THR A 284 -10.27 6.68 5.26
N GLY A 285 -9.52 6.76 4.15
CA GLY A 285 -8.26 7.54 4.08
C GLY A 285 -7.13 6.86 3.29
N VAL A 286 -6.10 7.63 2.93
CA VAL A 286 -4.96 7.14 2.10
C VAL A 286 -4.02 6.18 2.83
N ASP A 287 -4.03 6.23 4.16
CA ASP A 287 -3.19 5.48 5.08
C ASP A 287 -3.95 4.33 5.77
N ARG A 288 -5.26 4.22 5.51
CA ARG A 288 -6.09 3.09 5.92
C ARG A 288 -6.05 2.02 4.85
N LYS A 289 -6.29 0.78 5.27
CA LYS A 289 -6.37 -0.36 4.37
C LYS A 289 -7.78 -0.48 3.83
N HIS A 290 -7.85 -0.81 2.55
CA HIS A 290 -9.08 -1.00 1.80
C HIS A 290 -8.95 -2.22 0.91
N THR A 291 -10.08 -2.80 0.52
CA THR A 291 -10.13 -3.92 -0.42
C THR A 291 -9.98 -3.41 -1.84
N PHE A 292 -8.97 -3.92 -2.55
CA PHE A 292 -8.75 -3.68 -3.96
C PHE A 292 -8.87 -4.99 -4.75
N ARG A 293 -9.32 -4.89 -6.00
CA ARG A 293 -9.32 -6.00 -6.95
C ARG A 293 -8.38 -5.68 -8.11
N HIS A 294 -7.47 -6.61 -8.39
CA HIS A 294 -6.68 -6.58 -9.61
C HIS A 294 -7.48 -7.26 -10.73
N ARG A 295 -7.90 -6.50 -11.74
CA ARG A 295 -8.77 -6.97 -12.83
C ARG A 295 -8.10 -7.99 -13.74
N VAL A 296 -6.77 -7.97 -13.86
CA VAL A 296 -6.03 -8.88 -14.76
C VAL A 296 -6.06 -10.32 -14.23
N CYS A 297 -5.73 -10.54 -12.95
CA CYS A 297 -5.75 -11.87 -12.35
C CYS A 297 -7.03 -12.19 -11.55
N GLY A 298 -7.88 -11.19 -11.32
CA GLY A 298 -9.11 -11.32 -10.54
C GLY A 298 -8.94 -11.26 -9.03
N HIS A 299 -7.71 -11.29 -8.52
CA HIS A 299 -7.41 -11.35 -7.08
C HIS A 299 -7.87 -10.11 -6.31
N THR A 300 -8.51 -10.32 -5.16
CA THR A 300 -8.88 -9.29 -4.20
C THR A 300 -7.92 -9.28 -3.00
N PHE A 301 -7.44 -8.11 -2.59
CA PHE A 301 -6.47 -7.98 -1.50
C PHE A 301 -6.65 -6.65 -0.74
N ASN A 302 -6.18 -6.62 0.50
CA ASN A 302 -6.24 -5.44 1.37
C ASN A 302 -4.91 -4.70 1.40
N ASP A 303 -4.89 -3.44 0.98
CA ASP A 303 -3.73 -2.56 1.08
C ASP A 303 -4.17 -1.09 1.21
N THR A 304 -3.24 -0.14 1.30
CA THR A 304 -3.55 1.29 1.30
C THR A 304 -3.58 1.84 -0.13
N LEU A 305 -4.39 2.89 -0.38
CA LEU A 305 -4.44 3.54 -1.69
C LEU A 305 -3.06 4.05 -2.14
N TYR A 306 -2.22 4.50 -1.21
CA TYR A 306 -0.86 4.94 -1.52
C TYR A 306 -0.01 3.82 -2.14
N PHE A 307 -0.02 2.63 -1.55
CA PHE A 307 0.79 1.51 -2.02
C PHE A 307 0.32 1.00 -3.38
N VAL A 308 -1.00 0.94 -3.59
CA VAL A 308 -1.59 0.57 -4.87
C VAL A 308 -1.21 1.61 -5.94
N LYS A 309 -1.49 2.91 -5.72
CA LYS A 309 -1.20 4.00 -6.68
C LYS A 309 0.28 4.13 -7.06
N SER A 310 1.18 3.87 -6.12
CA SER A 310 2.63 4.03 -6.35
C SER A 310 3.26 2.81 -7.03
N ASN A 311 2.50 1.74 -7.26
CA ASN A 311 2.98 0.43 -7.70
C ASN A 311 4.10 -0.16 -6.80
N LYS A 312 4.22 0.31 -5.56
CA LYS A 312 5.22 -0.18 -4.61
C LYS A 312 4.89 -1.59 -4.11
N ASN A 313 3.59 -1.88 -3.99
CA ASN A 313 3.08 -3.22 -3.72
C ASN A 313 2.19 -3.64 -4.91
N PRO A 314 2.75 -4.31 -5.93
CA PRO A 314 1.94 -4.88 -7.00
C PRO A 314 1.05 -6.00 -6.44
N CYS A 315 0.04 -6.41 -7.22
CA CYS A 315 -0.88 -7.47 -6.85
C CYS A 315 -0.13 -8.67 -6.23
N PRO A 316 -0.45 -9.07 -4.97
CA PRO A 316 0.32 -10.07 -4.25
C PRO A 316 0.27 -11.44 -4.91
N GLN A 317 -0.85 -11.78 -5.55
CA GLN A 317 -0.99 -13.02 -6.30
C GLN A 317 -0.09 -13.03 -7.55
N CYS A 318 -0.13 -11.98 -8.38
CA CYS A 318 0.74 -11.90 -9.57
C CYS A 318 2.22 -11.92 -9.18
N ARG A 319 2.60 -11.20 -8.12
CA ARG A 319 3.96 -11.22 -7.60
C ARG A 319 4.40 -12.61 -7.14
N LYS A 320 3.49 -13.38 -6.53
CA LYS A 320 3.77 -14.76 -6.12
C LYS A 320 3.99 -15.65 -7.35
N GLU A 321 3.10 -15.56 -8.34
CA GLU A 321 3.18 -16.32 -9.60
C GLU A 321 4.47 -16.01 -10.37
N GLU A 322 4.85 -14.75 -10.47
CA GLU A 322 6.10 -14.30 -11.09
C GLU A 322 7.33 -14.90 -10.38
N LYS A 323 7.39 -14.82 -9.04
CA LYS A 323 8.47 -15.43 -8.27
C LYS A 323 8.57 -16.95 -8.44
N ILE A 324 7.43 -17.63 -8.55
CA ILE A 324 7.40 -19.08 -8.81
C ILE A 324 8.01 -19.36 -10.17
N LYS A 325 7.64 -18.59 -11.19
CA LYS A 325 8.17 -18.70 -12.56
C LYS A 325 9.67 -18.45 -12.62
N GLU A 326 10.15 -17.34 -12.06
CA GLU A 326 11.58 -17.02 -11.98
C GLU A 326 12.39 -18.11 -11.27
N SER A 327 11.87 -18.59 -10.13
CA SER A 327 12.47 -19.70 -9.38
C SER A 327 12.51 -20.99 -10.19
N PHE A 328 11.44 -21.30 -10.93
CA PHE A 328 11.38 -22.47 -11.80
C PHE A 328 12.40 -22.39 -12.93
N GLU A 329 12.45 -21.26 -13.65
CA GLU A 329 13.40 -21.03 -14.75
C GLU A 329 14.86 -21.15 -14.29
N LYS A 330 15.19 -20.53 -13.14
CA LYS A 330 16.54 -20.63 -12.55
C LYS A 330 16.91 -22.07 -12.20
N ARG A 331 15.97 -22.85 -11.66
CA ARG A 331 16.19 -24.26 -11.33
C ARG A 331 16.30 -25.12 -12.59
N ALA A 332 15.45 -24.88 -13.59
CA ALA A 332 15.48 -25.59 -14.86
C ALA A 332 16.84 -25.39 -15.56
N LYS A 333 17.33 -24.15 -15.60
CA LYS A 333 18.66 -23.81 -16.14
C LYS A 333 19.78 -24.52 -15.38
N THR A 334 19.79 -24.42 -14.05
CA THR A 334 20.79 -25.11 -13.21
C THR A 334 20.77 -26.62 -13.42
N LEU A 335 19.58 -27.23 -13.55
CA LEU A 335 19.44 -28.66 -13.80
C LEU A 335 19.98 -29.07 -15.16
N ASP A 336 19.66 -28.31 -16.20
CA ASP A 336 20.15 -28.53 -17.56
C ASP A 336 21.68 -28.48 -17.59
N GLU A 337 22.28 -27.41 -17.04
CA GLU A 337 23.74 -27.23 -16.96
C GLU A 337 24.43 -28.35 -16.19
N LYS A 338 23.98 -28.64 -14.95
CA LYS A 338 24.61 -29.67 -14.10
C LYS A 338 24.44 -31.08 -14.63
N SER A 339 23.37 -31.33 -15.38
CA SER A 339 23.12 -32.64 -15.98
C SER A 339 23.61 -32.76 -17.41
N ASN A 340 24.23 -31.71 -17.96
CA ASN A 340 24.64 -31.60 -19.36
C ASN A 340 23.48 -31.97 -20.32
N GLY A 341 22.31 -31.36 -20.10
CA GLY A 341 21.10 -31.57 -20.89
C GLY A 341 20.42 -32.94 -20.70
N ARG A 342 20.87 -33.79 -19.76
CA ARG A 342 20.27 -35.11 -19.53
C ARG A 342 18.89 -35.05 -18.89
N TYR A 343 18.60 -34.01 -18.12
CA TYR A 343 17.37 -33.85 -17.35
C TYR A 343 16.74 -32.46 -17.55
N SER A 344 15.41 -32.39 -17.54
CA SER A 344 14.62 -31.16 -17.55
C SER A 344 13.57 -31.20 -16.43
N LEU A 345 13.10 -30.04 -15.98
CA LEU A 345 11.96 -29.96 -15.05
C LEU A 345 10.63 -30.04 -15.81
N ASP A 346 9.63 -30.67 -15.20
CA ASP A 346 8.29 -30.72 -15.75
C ASP A 346 7.51 -29.42 -15.45
N PRO A 347 7.04 -28.66 -16.47
CA PRO A 347 6.30 -27.42 -16.26
C PRO A 347 4.96 -27.59 -15.54
N LYS A 348 4.43 -28.81 -15.44
CA LYS A 348 3.14 -29.10 -14.77
C LYS A 348 3.21 -28.93 -13.24
N ASP A 349 4.40 -28.91 -12.65
CA ASP A 349 4.61 -28.70 -11.21
C ASP A 349 5.71 -27.65 -10.99
N PRO A 350 5.41 -26.36 -11.27
CA PRO A 350 6.41 -25.31 -11.25
C PRO A 350 6.89 -24.97 -9.82
N GLU A 351 6.10 -25.27 -8.81
CA GLU A 351 6.44 -25.06 -7.40
C GLU A 351 7.30 -26.22 -6.83
N LEU A 352 8.21 -25.89 -5.90
CA LEU A 352 8.89 -26.92 -5.10
C LEU A 352 8.04 -27.29 -3.90
N ARG A 353 7.88 -28.60 -3.68
CA ARG A 353 7.32 -29.12 -2.44
C ARG A 353 8.38 -29.94 -1.73
N ASN A 354 8.87 -29.45 -0.59
CA ASN A 354 9.95 -30.08 0.18
C ASN A 354 11.20 -30.38 -0.66
N ASN A 355 11.63 -29.42 -1.50
CA ASN A 355 12.74 -29.53 -2.46
C ASN A 355 12.58 -30.63 -3.52
N LYS A 356 11.37 -31.18 -3.69
CA LYS A 356 11.02 -32.15 -4.74
C LYS A 356 10.25 -31.48 -5.87
N SER A 357 10.42 -32.02 -7.07
CA SER A 357 9.66 -31.69 -8.27
C SER A 357 9.71 -32.87 -9.25
N TYR A 358 8.90 -32.81 -10.30
CA TYR A 358 8.97 -33.76 -11.40
C TYR A 358 10.16 -33.44 -12.30
N VAL A 359 11.05 -34.41 -12.44
CA VAL A 359 12.20 -34.36 -13.33
C VAL A 359 11.94 -35.30 -14.50
N LYS A 360 12.15 -34.82 -15.72
CA LYS A 360 12.04 -35.57 -16.97
C LYS A 360 13.43 -35.94 -17.46
N CYS A 361 13.62 -37.23 -17.78
CA CYS A 361 14.83 -37.68 -18.45
C CYS A 361 14.74 -37.40 -19.95
N ASN A 362 15.65 -36.58 -20.49
CA ASN A 362 15.63 -36.24 -21.91
C ASN A 362 16.01 -37.43 -22.81
N ARG A 363 16.69 -38.45 -22.26
CA ARG A 363 17.05 -39.70 -22.95
C ARG A 363 15.87 -40.67 -23.12
N CYS A 364 15.20 -41.05 -22.02
CA CYS A 364 14.12 -42.04 -22.08
C CYS A 364 12.70 -41.44 -21.97
N LYS A 365 12.60 -40.11 -21.89
CA LYS A 365 11.36 -39.31 -21.74
C LYS A 365 10.54 -39.60 -20.48
N HIS A 366 11.01 -40.48 -19.59
CA HIS A 366 10.36 -40.77 -18.32
C HIS A 366 10.45 -39.59 -17.36
N SER A 367 9.31 -39.18 -16.81
CA SER A 367 9.20 -38.20 -15.73
C SER A 367 8.99 -38.91 -14.39
N TRP A 368 9.64 -38.44 -13.33
CA TRP A 368 9.44 -38.96 -11.97
C TRP A 368 9.62 -37.86 -10.93
N TYR A 369 8.94 -38.02 -9.79
CA TYR A 369 8.99 -37.06 -8.69
C TYR A 369 10.19 -37.35 -7.77
N THR A 370 11.09 -36.38 -7.61
CA THR A 370 12.34 -36.58 -6.85
C THR A 370 12.87 -35.29 -6.25
N LEU A 371 13.80 -35.41 -5.28
CA LEU A 371 14.63 -34.30 -4.82
C LEU A 371 15.51 -33.83 -5.98
N VAL A 372 15.35 -32.57 -6.39
CA VAL A 372 16.14 -32.01 -7.51
C VAL A 372 17.62 -31.93 -7.13
N GLY A 373 17.90 -31.70 -5.84
CA GLY A 373 19.25 -31.72 -5.27
C GLY A 373 20.04 -33.00 -5.53
N ASN A 374 19.38 -34.16 -5.51
CA ASN A 374 20.04 -35.45 -5.76
C ASN A 374 20.52 -35.60 -7.20
N ILE A 375 19.85 -34.92 -8.15
CA ILE A 375 20.27 -34.89 -9.54
C ILE A 375 21.48 -33.96 -9.69
N TYR A 376 21.50 -32.82 -8.98
CA TYR A 376 22.63 -31.89 -8.99
C TYR A 376 23.94 -32.48 -8.48
N THR A 377 23.88 -33.41 -7.53
CA THR A 377 25.06 -34.02 -6.90
C THR A 377 25.43 -35.38 -7.49
N ASN A 378 24.77 -35.81 -8.57
CA ASN A 378 24.90 -37.16 -9.17
C ASN A 378 24.61 -38.33 -8.19
N ASN A 379 24.04 -38.06 -7.01
CA ASN A 379 23.62 -39.08 -6.05
C ASN A 379 22.27 -39.75 -6.43
N GLY A 380 21.66 -39.32 -7.53
CA GLY A 380 20.44 -39.90 -8.09
C GLY A 380 20.44 -39.86 -9.62
N GLY A 381 19.50 -40.57 -10.25
CA GLY A 381 19.36 -40.61 -11.70
C GLY A 381 18.03 -41.20 -12.14
N CYS A 382 17.79 -41.23 -13.46
CA CYS A 382 16.52 -41.73 -13.98
C CYS A 382 16.30 -43.21 -13.60
N PRO A 383 15.24 -43.54 -12.84
CA PRO A 383 14.96 -44.90 -12.41
C PRO A 383 14.68 -45.83 -13.61
N ASN A 384 14.04 -45.31 -14.67
CA ASN A 384 13.78 -46.07 -15.88
C ASN A 384 15.07 -46.40 -16.65
N CYS A 385 16.00 -45.45 -16.81
CA CYS A 385 17.29 -45.75 -17.44
C CYS A 385 18.12 -46.75 -16.62
N LYS A 386 18.09 -46.64 -15.29
CA LYS A 386 18.75 -47.60 -14.40
C LYS A 386 18.16 -49.01 -14.61
N ARG A 387 16.83 -49.11 -14.70
CA ARG A 387 16.13 -50.37 -14.99
C ARG A 387 16.50 -50.95 -16.35
N ILE A 388 16.55 -50.13 -17.42
CA ILE A 388 16.94 -50.58 -18.77
C ILE A 388 18.37 -51.15 -18.76
N LYS A 389 19.33 -50.44 -18.15
CA LYS A 389 20.71 -50.92 -18.04
C LYS A 389 20.79 -52.30 -17.34
N PHE A 390 20.05 -52.47 -16.24
CA PHE A 390 19.98 -53.77 -15.56
C PHE A 390 19.35 -54.88 -16.41
N ILE A 391 18.35 -54.55 -17.24
CA ILE A 391 17.74 -55.51 -18.18
C ILE A 391 18.79 -55.97 -19.20
N ASP A 392 19.58 -55.05 -19.74
CA ASP A 392 20.61 -55.38 -20.74
C ASP A 392 21.74 -56.20 -20.12
N GLU A 393 22.25 -55.83 -18.94
CA GLU A 393 23.24 -56.63 -18.18
C GLU A 393 22.73 -58.05 -17.87
N TRP A 394 21.44 -58.17 -17.53
CA TRP A 394 20.81 -59.48 -17.31
C TRP A 394 20.75 -60.31 -18.59
N ARG A 395 20.43 -59.69 -19.73
CA ARG A 395 20.37 -60.36 -21.03
C ARG A 395 21.74 -60.86 -21.48
N GLU A 396 22.80 -60.08 -21.31
CA GLU A 396 24.16 -60.51 -21.68
C GLU A 396 24.62 -61.71 -20.85
N ARG A 397 24.45 -61.67 -19.51
CA ARG A 397 24.75 -62.82 -18.65
C ARG A 397 23.94 -64.06 -19.04
N TYR A 398 22.68 -63.88 -19.44
CA TYR A 398 21.86 -64.97 -19.91
C TYR A 398 22.37 -65.53 -21.25
N LYS A 399 22.78 -64.68 -22.20
CA LYS A 399 23.41 -65.13 -23.46
C LYS A 399 24.69 -65.92 -23.22
N GLU A 400 25.55 -65.48 -22.29
CA GLU A 400 26.76 -66.22 -21.92
C GLU A 400 26.43 -67.63 -21.44
N VAL A 401 25.41 -67.78 -20.59
CA VAL A 401 24.92 -69.10 -20.15
C VAL A 401 24.46 -69.94 -21.34
N LEU A 402 23.71 -69.37 -22.29
CA LEU A 402 23.23 -70.07 -23.48
C LEU A 402 24.38 -70.56 -24.38
N VAL A 403 25.44 -69.77 -24.56
CA VAL A 403 26.63 -70.18 -25.33
C VAL A 403 27.33 -71.38 -24.67
N TYR A 404 27.54 -71.33 -23.35
CA TYR A 404 28.17 -72.45 -22.62
C TYR A 404 27.37 -73.76 -22.74
N ILE A 405 26.04 -73.68 -22.67
CA ILE A 405 25.16 -74.85 -22.86
C ILE A 405 25.28 -75.38 -24.29
N ALA A 406 25.18 -74.49 -25.29
CA ALA A 406 25.24 -74.87 -26.71
C ALA A 406 26.58 -75.53 -27.09
N GLU A 407 27.67 -75.10 -26.47
CA GLU A 407 29.01 -75.67 -26.66
C GLU A 407 29.28 -76.93 -25.83
N ASN A 408 28.28 -77.46 -25.09
CA ASN A 408 28.40 -78.58 -24.14
C ASN A 408 29.52 -78.38 -23.09
N LYS A 409 29.80 -77.13 -22.70
CA LYS A 409 30.82 -76.79 -21.71
C LYS A 409 30.21 -76.71 -20.31
N ARG A 410 30.96 -77.16 -19.30
CA ARG A 410 30.56 -76.97 -17.89
C ARG A 410 30.56 -75.49 -17.56
N LEU A 411 29.43 -74.97 -17.04
CA LEU A 411 29.34 -73.58 -16.57
C LEU A 411 30.43 -73.28 -15.53
N SER A 412 31.04 -72.10 -15.67
CA SER A 412 31.96 -71.55 -14.67
C SER A 412 31.26 -71.44 -13.30
N GLU A 413 32.04 -71.52 -12.22
CA GLU A 413 31.49 -71.43 -10.86
C GLU A 413 30.65 -70.16 -10.62
N PRO A 414 31.06 -68.95 -11.08
CA PRO A 414 30.27 -67.74 -10.94
C PRO A 414 28.92 -67.79 -11.68
N LEU A 415 28.89 -68.33 -12.91
CA LEU A 415 27.67 -68.46 -13.70
C LEU A 415 26.73 -69.50 -13.10
N ARG A 416 27.25 -70.62 -12.60
CA ARG A 416 26.45 -71.66 -11.91
C ARG A 416 25.76 -71.12 -10.66
N LYS A 417 26.50 -70.37 -9.83
CA LYS A 417 25.94 -69.68 -8.65
C LYS A 417 24.87 -68.67 -9.05
N TRP A 418 25.11 -67.91 -10.13
CA TRP A 418 24.14 -66.94 -10.66
C TRP A 418 22.86 -67.61 -11.17
N VAL A 419 22.97 -68.70 -11.94
CA VAL A 419 21.81 -69.47 -12.45
C VAL A 419 21.01 -70.04 -11.28
N GLY A 420 21.66 -70.76 -10.35
CA GLY A 420 20.98 -71.37 -9.20
C GLY A 420 20.28 -70.35 -8.30
N TYR A 421 20.92 -69.20 -8.04
CA TYR A 421 20.31 -68.09 -7.29
C TYR A 421 19.03 -67.57 -7.96
N ASN A 422 19.02 -67.47 -9.29
CA ASN A 422 17.89 -66.91 -10.03
C ASN A 422 16.76 -67.94 -10.26
N ILE A 423 17.07 -69.24 -10.38
CA ILE A 423 16.07 -70.32 -10.37
C ILE A 423 15.31 -70.31 -9.04
N LYS A 424 16.02 -70.31 -7.92
CA LYS A 424 15.40 -70.22 -6.58
C LYS A 424 14.49 -69.01 -6.45
N ARG A 425 14.94 -67.83 -6.92
CA ARG A 425 14.11 -66.62 -6.90
C ARG A 425 12.90 -66.69 -7.83
N TYR A 426 12.99 -67.42 -8.94
CA TYR A 426 11.86 -67.65 -9.83
C TYR A 426 10.79 -68.49 -9.13
N GLU A 427 11.20 -69.61 -8.53
CA GLU A 427 10.34 -70.52 -7.77
C GLU A 427 9.67 -69.82 -6.58
N GLU A 428 10.39 -68.93 -5.90
CA GLU A 428 9.87 -68.11 -4.80
C GLU A 428 8.99 -66.93 -5.28
N GLY A 429 8.77 -66.75 -6.59
CA GLY A 429 7.99 -65.62 -7.14
C GLY A 429 8.65 -64.25 -6.98
N LYS A 430 9.96 -64.20 -6.70
CA LYS A 430 10.74 -62.98 -6.40
C LYS A 430 11.49 -62.41 -7.61
N LEU A 431 11.10 -62.80 -8.83
CA LEU A 431 11.65 -62.24 -10.07
C LEU A 431 10.68 -61.29 -10.76
N GLU A 432 11.23 -60.20 -11.28
CA GLU A 432 10.52 -59.27 -12.14
C GLU A 432 10.01 -59.97 -13.42
N PRO A 433 8.81 -59.63 -13.93
CA PRO A 433 8.20 -60.30 -15.08
C PRO A 433 9.10 -60.41 -16.33
N TYR A 434 9.92 -59.39 -16.60
CA TYR A 434 10.84 -59.41 -17.75
C TYR A 434 11.96 -60.45 -17.62
N LYS A 435 12.38 -60.79 -16.39
CA LYS A 435 13.40 -61.81 -16.12
C LYS A 435 12.83 -63.21 -16.33
N VAL A 436 11.57 -63.40 -15.93
CA VAL A 436 10.83 -64.66 -16.10
C VAL A 436 10.66 -65.01 -17.58
N ARG A 437 10.23 -64.04 -18.41
CA ARG A 437 10.02 -64.27 -19.84
C ARG A 437 11.30 -64.71 -20.57
N LEU A 438 12.46 -64.23 -20.14
CA LEU A 438 13.76 -64.61 -20.69
C LEU A 438 14.16 -66.04 -20.25
N LEU A 439 13.88 -66.44 -19.00
CA LEU A 439 14.16 -67.79 -18.48
C LEU A 439 13.23 -68.88 -19.06
N LYS A 440 12.02 -68.52 -19.51
CA LYS A 440 11.07 -69.44 -20.15
C LYS A 440 11.38 -69.77 -21.62
N SER A 441 12.40 -69.16 -22.23
CA SER A 441 12.76 -69.49 -23.62
C SER A 441 13.24 -70.95 -23.70
N ASN A 442 12.79 -71.70 -24.71
CA ASN A 442 12.89 -73.17 -24.81
C ASN A 442 14.31 -73.77 -24.73
N GLN A 443 15.36 -72.96 -24.63
CA GLN A 443 16.75 -73.42 -24.43
C GLN A 443 17.08 -73.74 -22.95
N CYS A 444 16.24 -73.35 -21.99
CA CYS A 444 16.47 -73.62 -20.56
C CYS A 444 16.11 -75.05 -20.11
N LYS A 445 15.52 -75.90 -20.95
CA LYS A 445 15.26 -77.31 -20.62
C LYS A 445 16.52 -78.20 -20.68
N LEU A 446 17.68 -77.63 -21.01
CA LEU A 446 18.97 -78.31 -21.13
C LEU A 446 20.01 -77.88 -20.07
N LEU A 447 19.57 -77.16 -19.03
CA LEU A 447 20.32 -76.90 -17.79
C LEU A 447 19.88 -77.87 -16.70
#